data_AF-A0AAV5FLI9-F1
#
_entry.id   AF-A0AAV5FLI9-F1
#
_cell.length_a   1.000
_cell.length_b   1.000
_cell.length_c   1.000
_cell.angle_alpha   90.00
_cell.angle_beta   90.00
_cell.angle_gamma   90.00
#
_symmetry.space_group_name_H-M   'P 1'
#
loop_
_entity.id
_entity.type
_entity.pdbx_description
1 polymer ?
#
loop_
_entity_poly.entity_id
_entity_poly.type
_entity_poly.pdbx_seq_one_letter_code
_entity_poly.pdbx_strand_id
1 'polypeptide(L)'
;MYANNEKFAIYGELLARTAPPVMHHGVVKEVAAKYGMPVRTVQKIWHKGQSGGFDGLKDKRKGNSGRKKIEISSEAIKNVELSKRTTLKDLANALGVKKSTLHKRYKEGCFRRHSNDIKFSLTEENTKARVKYCLSMLREGGGTM
;
A
#
# COMPACT_ATOMS: atom_id res chain seq x y z
N MET A 1 1.18 -11.47 -22.44
CA MET A 1 2.27 -10.64 -21.87
C MET A 1 3.37 -11.61 -21.51
N TYR A 2 4.59 -11.44 -22.01
CA TYR A 2 5.64 -12.46 -21.90
C TYR A 2 6.21 -12.54 -20.49
N ALA A 3 6.58 -13.74 -20.07
CA ALA A 3 7.09 -13.98 -18.73
C ALA A 3 8.51 -13.41 -18.58
N ASN A 4 8.91 -13.06 -17.36
CA ASN A 4 10.20 -12.39 -17.13
C ASN A 4 11.39 -13.27 -17.53
N ASN A 5 11.30 -14.58 -17.30
CA ASN A 5 12.28 -15.57 -17.74
C ASN A 5 12.48 -15.54 -19.27
N GLU A 6 11.41 -15.47 -20.06
CA GLU A 6 11.49 -15.39 -21.52
C GLU A 6 12.18 -14.09 -21.97
N LYS A 7 11.85 -12.97 -21.33
CA LYS A 7 12.52 -11.67 -21.60
C LYS A 7 14.01 -11.73 -21.27
N PHE A 8 14.39 -12.38 -20.17
CA PHE A 8 15.78 -12.52 -19.74
C PHE A 8 16.57 -13.42 -20.70
N ALA A 9 16.01 -14.56 -21.10
CA ALA A 9 16.65 -15.47 -22.06
C ALA A 9 16.97 -14.75 -23.38
N ILE A 10 16.00 -13.98 -23.89
CA ILE A 10 16.17 -13.22 -25.13
C ILE A 10 17.18 -12.11 -24.99
N TYR A 11 17.15 -11.38 -23.88
CA TYR A 11 18.12 -10.33 -23.65
C TYR A 11 19.54 -10.89 -23.54
N GLY A 12 19.73 -12.03 -22.86
CA GLY A 12 21.01 -12.74 -22.81
C GLY A 12 21.49 -13.21 -24.18
N GLU A 13 20.60 -13.76 -25.01
CA GLU A 13 20.95 -14.18 -26.36
C GLU A 13 21.29 -13.00 -27.29
N LEU A 14 20.59 -11.88 -27.15
CA LEU A 14 20.93 -10.65 -27.86
C LEU A 14 22.31 -10.15 -27.44
N LEU A 15 22.60 -10.09 -26.14
CA LEU A 15 23.91 -9.69 -25.63
C LEU A 15 25.05 -10.59 -26.13
N ALA A 16 24.82 -11.91 -26.22
CA ALA A 16 25.83 -12.85 -26.72
C ALA A 16 26.14 -12.66 -28.21
N ARG A 17 25.18 -12.16 -29.01
CA ARG A 17 25.29 -11.98 -30.47
C ARG A 17 25.70 -10.57 -30.88
N THR A 18 25.86 -9.64 -29.94
CA THR A 18 26.14 -8.23 -30.24
C THR A 18 27.25 -7.68 -29.36
N ALA A 19 28.19 -6.94 -29.93
CA ALA A 19 29.07 -6.07 -29.16
C ALA A 19 28.33 -4.75 -28.87
N PRO A 20 28.06 -4.39 -27.59
CA PRO A 20 27.44 -3.11 -27.26
C PRO A 20 28.27 -1.94 -27.85
N PRO A 21 27.66 -0.88 -28.42
CA PRO A 21 26.24 -0.50 -28.34
C PRO A 21 25.40 -0.81 -29.58
N VAL A 22 25.98 -1.41 -30.64
CA VAL A 22 25.32 -1.56 -31.94
C VAL A 22 24.88 -2.99 -32.17
N MET A 23 23.59 -3.17 -32.43
CA MET A 23 22.99 -4.45 -32.75
C MET A 23 23.11 -4.74 -34.24
N HIS A 24 23.66 -5.89 -34.61
CA HIS A 24 23.80 -6.29 -36.01
C HIS A 24 22.44 -6.46 -36.70
N HIS A 25 22.39 -6.11 -37.98
CA HIS A 25 21.18 -6.21 -38.79
C HIS A 25 20.73 -7.68 -38.90
N GLY A 26 19.42 -7.93 -38.82
CA GLY A 26 18.85 -9.28 -38.94
C GLY A 26 18.76 -10.07 -37.63
N VAL A 27 19.64 -9.83 -36.65
CA VAL A 27 19.69 -10.60 -35.37
C VAL A 27 18.35 -10.58 -34.63
N VAL A 28 17.68 -9.42 -34.59
CA VAL A 28 16.35 -9.31 -33.96
C VAL A 28 15.32 -10.20 -34.65
N LYS A 29 15.35 -10.28 -35.99
CA LYS A 29 14.40 -11.07 -36.75
C LYS A 29 14.61 -12.57 -36.50
N GLU A 30 15.86 -13.00 -36.44
CA GLU A 30 16.22 -14.39 -36.11
C GLU A 30 15.79 -14.76 -34.69
N VAL A 31 16.11 -13.92 -33.70
CA VAL A 31 15.73 -14.16 -32.30
C VAL A 31 14.19 -14.10 -32.16
N ALA A 32 13.53 -13.18 -32.83
CA ALA A 32 12.07 -13.11 -32.87
C ALA A 32 11.44 -14.40 -33.43
N ALA A 33 11.98 -14.93 -34.53
CA ALA A 33 11.53 -16.19 -35.13
C ALA A 33 11.76 -17.38 -34.19
N LYS A 34 12.94 -17.45 -33.55
CA LYS A 34 13.30 -18.53 -32.60
C LYS A 34 12.34 -18.63 -31.41
N TYR A 35 11.93 -17.49 -30.85
CA TYR A 35 11.04 -17.43 -29.69
C TYR A 35 9.56 -17.24 -30.05
N GLY A 36 9.19 -17.25 -31.34
CA GLY A 36 7.81 -17.04 -31.78
C GLY A 36 7.22 -15.68 -31.38
N MET A 37 8.08 -14.67 -31.24
CA MET A 37 7.69 -13.35 -30.75
C MET A 37 7.68 -12.29 -31.85
N PRO A 38 6.80 -11.28 -31.77
CA PRO A 38 6.88 -10.13 -32.66
C PRO A 38 8.22 -9.41 -32.53
N VAL A 39 8.84 -9.08 -33.67
CA VAL A 39 10.10 -8.31 -33.76
C VAL A 39 10.07 -7.05 -32.88
N ARG A 40 8.93 -6.35 -32.86
CA ARG A 40 8.73 -5.14 -32.04
C ARG A 40 8.86 -5.40 -30.54
N THR A 41 8.51 -6.59 -30.07
CA THR A 41 8.65 -6.97 -28.65
C THR A 41 10.11 -7.21 -28.30
N VAL A 42 10.84 -7.91 -29.17
CA VAL A 42 12.28 -8.15 -29.00
C VAL A 42 13.08 -6.84 -29.00
N GLN A 43 12.73 -5.89 -29.88
CA GLN A 43 13.31 -4.53 -29.85
C GLN A 43 13.02 -3.79 -28.54
N LYS A 44 11.78 -3.87 -28.03
CA LYS A 44 11.43 -3.28 -26.72
C LYS A 44 12.22 -3.89 -25.58
N ILE A 45 12.46 -5.20 -25.61
CA ILE A 45 13.31 -5.90 -24.64
C ILE A 45 14.74 -5.36 -24.75
N TRP A 46 15.31 -5.27 -25.95
CA TRP A 46 16.64 -4.69 -26.17
C TRP A 46 16.79 -3.29 -25.56
N HIS A 47 15.90 -2.36 -25.92
CA HIS A 47 15.98 -0.98 -25.42
C HIS A 47 15.81 -0.88 -23.90
N LYS A 48 14.88 -1.64 -23.31
CA LYS A 48 14.70 -1.69 -21.86
C LYS A 48 15.92 -2.28 -21.14
N GLY A 49 16.48 -3.34 -21.70
CA GLY A 49 17.69 -3.97 -21.18
C GLY A 49 18.91 -3.04 -21.25
N GLN A 50 19.09 -2.30 -22.34
CA GLN A 50 20.16 -1.30 -22.45
C GLN A 50 20.02 -0.19 -21.39
N SER A 51 18.79 0.24 -21.08
CA SER A 51 18.56 1.30 -20.08
C SER A 51 18.67 0.86 -18.62
N GLY A 52 18.40 -0.41 -18.31
CA GLY A 52 18.21 -0.85 -16.91
C GLY A 52 18.58 -2.30 -16.64
N GLY A 53 19.33 -2.93 -17.54
CA GLY A 53 19.72 -4.33 -17.47
C GLY A 53 18.53 -5.28 -17.36
N PHE A 54 18.77 -6.43 -16.72
CA PHE A 54 17.73 -7.41 -16.44
C PHE A 54 16.62 -6.86 -15.51
N ASP A 55 16.92 -5.91 -14.63
CA ASP A 55 15.91 -5.32 -13.76
C ASP A 55 14.90 -4.44 -14.53
N GLY A 56 15.37 -3.73 -15.57
CA GLY A 56 14.54 -2.96 -16.49
C GLY A 56 13.51 -3.79 -17.26
N LEU A 57 13.74 -5.11 -17.39
CA LEU A 57 12.85 -6.05 -18.07
C LEU A 57 11.75 -6.63 -17.19
N LYS A 58 11.89 -6.53 -15.86
CA LYS A 58 10.87 -7.00 -14.92
C LYS A 58 9.56 -6.21 -15.09
N ASP A 59 8.44 -6.90 -14.94
CA ASP A 59 7.13 -6.26 -15.00
C ASP A 59 6.89 -5.32 -13.79
N LYS A 60 6.98 -4.02 -14.06
CA LYS A 60 6.72 -2.95 -13.08
C LYS A 60 5.23 -2.74 -12.77
N ARG A 61 4.33 -3.57 -13.31
CA ARG A 61 2.88 -3.39 -13.10
C ARG A 61 2.46 -3.67 -11.65
N LYS A 62 3.14 -4.62 -10.98
CA LYS A 62 2.88 -4.94 -9.58
C LYS A 62 3.16 -3.71 -8.72
N GLY A 63 2.13 -3.18 -8.05
CA GLY A 63 2.21 -1.96 -7.23
C GLY A 63 2.02 -0.64 -7.97
N ASN A 64 2.17 -0.61 -9.30
CA ASN A 64 1.91 0.58 -10.12
C ASN A 64 0.53 0.58 -10.79
N SER A 65 -0.21 -0.52 -10.69
CA SER A 65 -1.58 -0.65 -11.18
C SER A 65 -2.61 -0.13 -10.17
N GLY A 66 -3.78 0.22 -10.67
CA GLY A 66 -4.93 0.64 -9.87
C GLY A 66 -4.97 2.13 -9.54
N ARG A 67 -5.99 2.52 -8.76
CA ARG A 67 -6.21 3.90 -8.35
C ARG A 67 -5.17 4.32 -7.31
N LYS A 68 -4.46 5.43 -7.57
CA LYS A 68 -3.48 6.00 -6.64
C LYS A 68 -4.13 6.43 -5.31
N LYS A 69 -3.39 6.25 -4.22
CA LYS A 69 -3.78 6.71 -2.88
C LYS A 69 -3.80 8.25 -2.86
N ILE A 70 -4.90 8.84 -2.38
CA ILE A 70 -4.94 10.24 -1.89
C ILE A 70 -4.37 10.28 -0.47
N GLU A 71 -3.11 10.64 -0.28
CA GLU A 71 -2.52 10.70 1.05
C GLU A 71 -3.12 11.80 1.91
N ILE A 72 -3.36 11.49 3.19
CA ILE A 72 -3.85 12.44 4.18
C ILE A 72 -2.72 12.54 5.21
N SER A 73 -2.03 13.68 5.22
CA SER A 73 -0.94 13.92 6.16
C SER A 73 -1.47 13.96 7.59
N SER A 74 -0.74 13.35 8.51
CA SER A 74 -1.03 13.43 9.94
C SER A 74 -0.90 14.87 10.46
N GLU A 75 -0.02 15.67 9.86
CA GLU A 75 0.15 17.09 10.15
C GLU A 75 -1.08 17.90 9.74
N ALA A 76 -1.67 17.58 8.58
CA ALA A 76 -2.91 18.22 8.14
C ALA A 76 -4.05 17.96 9.13
N ILE A 77 -4.14 16.75 9.68
CA ILE A 77 -5.10 16.41 10.74
C ILE A 77 -4.77 17.18 12.04
N LYS A 78 -3.49 17.34 12.39
CA LYS A 78 -3.04 18.08 13.57
C LYS A 78 -3.26 19.60 13.47
N ASN A 79 -3.41 20.16 12.27
CA ASN A 79 -3.69 21.58 12.09
C ASN A 79 -5.19 21.92 12.21
N VAL A 80 -6.08 20.94 12.02
CA VAL A 80 -7.53 21.14 12.19
C VAL A 80 -7.86 21.35 13.67
N GLU A 81 -8.70 22.29 14.06
CA GLU A 81 -9.09 22.46 15.47
C GLU A 81 -9.69 21.19 16.09
N LEU A 82 -9.44 20.93 17.38
CA LEU A 82 -9.92 19.72 18.07
C LEU A 82 -11.44 19.53 17.98
N SER A 83 -12.21 20.63 18.03
CA SER A 83 -13.67 20.62 17.91
C SER A 83 -14.16 20.00 16.60
N LYS A 84 -13.38 20.13 15.52
CA LYS A 84 -13.70 19.63 14.17
C LYS A 84 -13.12 18.23 13.89
N ARG A 85 -12.47 17.58 14.86
CA ARG A 85 -11.91 16.21 14.74
C ARG A 85 -12.80 15.11 15.33
N THR A 86 -13.98 15.46 15.81
CA THR A 86 -14.89 14.55 16.52
C THR A 86 -15.47 13.46 15.62
N THR A 87 -16.09 13.86 14.51
CA THR A 87 -16.65 12.93 13.52
C THR A 87 -15.83 12.89 12.24
N LEU A 88 -15.89 11.75 11.55
CA LEU A 88 -15.29 11.63 10.22
C LEU A 88 -15.93 12.57 9.20
N LYS A 89 -17.16 13.06 9.43
CA LYS A 89 -17.81 14.03 8.54
C LYS A 89 -17.22 15.42 8.75
N ASP A 90 -17.07 15.85 10.00
CA ASP A 90 -16.54 17.18 10.33
C ASP A 90 -15.07 17.29 9.95
N LEU A 91 -14.28 16.25 10.23
CA LEU A 91 -12.88 16.19 9.81
C LEU A 91 -12.75 16.18 8.28
N ALA A 92 -13.64 15.48 7.58
CA ALA A 92 -13.65 15.46 6.12
C ALA A 92 -13.97 16.84 5.54
N ASN A 93 -14.95 17.54 6.11
CA ASN A 93 -15.30 18.91 5.71
C ASN A 93 -14.14 19.88 5.99
N ALA A 94 -13.51 19.80 7.16
CA ALA A 94 -12.39 20.65 7.53
C ALA A 94 -11.15 20.42 6.64
N LEU A 95 -10.92 19.19 6.19
CA LEU A 95 -9.82 18.84 5.28
C LEU A 95 -10.17 18.98 3.79
N GLY A 96 -11.43 19.31 3.44
CA GLY A 96 -11.89 19.36 2.06
C GLY A 96 -11.86 18.01 1.32
N VAL A 97 -11.90 16.89 2.05
CA VAL A 97 -11.89 15.54 1.47
C VAL A 97 -13.25 14.87 1.58
N LYS A 98 -13.54 13.90 0.70
CA LYS A 98 -14.76 13.10 0.83
C LYS A 98 -14.70 12.22 2.09
N LYS A 99 -15.79 12.15 2.85
CA LYS A 99 -15.94 11.26 4.03
C LYS A 99 -15.53 9.81 3.74
N SER A 100 -15.89 9.28 2.57
CA SER A 100 -15.57 7.91 2.18
C SER A 100 -14.05 7.67 2.03
N THR A 101 -13.30 8.65 1.53
CA THR A 101 -11.84 8.61 1.46
C THR A 101 -11.25 8.57 2.86
N LEU A 102 -11.71 9.46 3.74
CA LEU A 102 -11.23 9.55 5.11
C LEU A 102 -11.55 8.27 5.92
N HIS A 103 -12.73 7.69 5.74
CA HIS A 103 -13.12 6.42 6.38
C HIS A 103 -12.23 5.25 5.94
N LYS A 104 -11.88 5.15 4.66
CA LYS A 104 -10.93 4.12 4.18
C LYS A 104 -9.57 4.27 4.88
N ARG A 105 -9.06 5.51 5.01
CA ARG A 105 -7.79 5.78 5.70
C ARG A 105 -7.82 5.48 7.19
N TYR A 106 -8.96 5.72 7.82
CA TYR A 106 -9.18 5.29 9.20
C TYR A 106 -9.10 3.75 9.32
N LYS A 107 -9.75 3.00 8.44
CA LYS A 107 -9.72 1.52 8.45
C LYS A 107 -8.35 0.94 8.12
N GLU A 108 -7.57 1.61 7.30
CA GLU A 108 -6.17 1.28 7.00
C GLU A 108 -5.20 1.62 8.16
N GLY A 109 -5.68 2.31 9.20
CA GLY A 109 -4.86 2.67 10.36
C GLY A 109 -3.94 3.89 10.14
N CYS A 110 -4.17 4.70 9.10
CA CYS A 110 -3.35 5.89 8.84
C CYS A 110 -3.43 6.95 9.96
N PHE A 111 -4.53 6.96 10.71
CA PHE A 111 -4.70 7.80 11.90
C PHE A 111 -5.74 7.15 12.82
N ARG A 112 -5.70 7.51 14.11
CA ARG A 112 -6.60 6.99 15.14
C ARG A 112 -7.54 8.10 15.64
N ARG A 113 -8.71 7.70 16.13
CA ARG A 113 -9.56 8.61 16.93
C ARG A 113 -8.87 8.95 18.23
N HIS A 114 -9.05 10.19 18.69
CA HIS A 114 -8.63 10.57 20.02
C HIS A 114 -9.52 9.84 21.04
N SER A 115 -8.90 9.20 22.03
CA SER A 115 -9.60 8.71 23.21
C SER A 115 -9.44 9.76 24.31
N ASN A 116 -10.52 10.06 25.03
CA ASN A 116 -10.44 10.97 26.17
C ASN A 116 -10.06 10.16 27.42
N ASP A 117 -9.06 10.61 28.17
CA ASP A 117 -8.66 9.94 29.42
C ASP A 117 -9.76 9.95 30.48
N ILE A 118 -10.61 10.97 30.51
CA ILE A 118 -11.79 11.03 31.40
C ILE A 118 -12.74 9.83 31.17
N LYS A 119 -12.76 9.28 29.96
CA LYS A 119 -13.53 8.08 29.60
C LYS A 119 -12.59 7.02 29.03
N PHE A 120 -11.75 6.44 29.88
CA PHE A 120 -10.89 5.33 29.52
C PHE A 120 -11.66 4.22 28.80
N SER A 121 -11.09 3.69 27.72
CA SER A 121 -11.55 2.43 27.15
C SER A 121 -11.36 1.32 28.18
N LEU A 122 -12.45 0.62 28.53
CA LEU A 122 -12.39 -0.49 29.48
C LEU A 122 -11.45 -1.58 28.96
N THR A 123 -10.34 -1.79 29.66
CA THR A 123 -9.54 -3.01 29.53
C THR A 123 -10.25 -4.15 30.27
N GLU A 124 -9.94 -5.40 29.92
CA GLU A 124 -10.50 -6.56 30.63
C GLU A 124 -10.21 -6.50 32.14
N GLU A 125 -9.02 -6.03 32.50
CA GLU A 125 -8.58 -5.86 33.88
C GLU A 125 -9.40 -4.79 34.64
N ASN A 126 -9.59 -3.62 34.03
CA ASN A 126 -10.43 -2.56 34.60
C ASN A 126 -11.89 -2.98 34.75
N THR A 127 -12.37 -3.83 33.83
CA THR A 127 -13.72 -4.40 33.89
C THR A 127 -13.87 -5.32 35.11
N LYS A 128 -12.91 -6.23 35.33
CA LYS A 128 -12.90 -7.13 36.51
C LYS A 128 -12.81 -6.36 37.82
N ALA A 129 -11.96 -5.34 37.90
CA ALA A 129 -11.83 -4.51 39.09
C ALA A 129 -13.13 -3.78 39.44
N ARG A 130 -13.82 -3.23 38.44
CA ARG A 130 -15.13 -2.59 38.61
C ARG A 130 -16.21 -3.56 39.08
N VAL A 131 -16.29 -4.74 38.48
CA VAL A 131 -17.24 -5.79 38.91
C VAL A 131 -16.97 -6.21 40.35
N LYS A 132 -15.70 -6.39 40.74
CA LYS A 132 -15.31 -6.72 42.12
C LYS A 132 -15.74 -5.64 43.11
N TYR A 133 -15.56 -4.37 42.76
CA TYR A 133 -16.00 -3.23 43.58
C TYR A 133 -17.54 -3.19 43.73
N CYS A 134 -18.29 -3.39 42.64
CA CYS A 134 -19.75 -3.47 42.73
C CYS A 134 -20.21 -4.64 43.61
N LEU A 135 -19.53 -5.79 43.52
CA LEU A 135 -19.84 -6.96 44.36
C LEU A 135 -19.50 -6.74 45.85
N SER A 136 -18.45 -5.98 46.19
CA SER A 136 -18.15 -5.67 47.60
C SER A 136 -19.21 -4.77 48.22
N MET A 137 -19.69 -3.77 47.48
CA MET A 137 -20.77 -2.87 47.94
C MET A 137 -22.08 -3.62 48.22
N LEU A 138 -22.38 -4.68 47.46
CA LEU A 138 -23.56 -5.53 47.70
C LEU A 138 -23.40 -6.46 48.92
N ARG A 139 -22.16 -6.85 49.24
CA ARG A 139 -21.87 -7.72 50.39
C ARG A 139 -21.87 -6.97 51.72
N GLU A 140 -21.49 -5.70 51.72
CA GLU A 140 -21.45 -4.85 52.92
C GLU A 140 -22.82 -4.26 53.30
N GLY A 141 -23.76 -4.14 52.34
CA GLY A 141 -25.11 -3.63 52.59
C GLY A 141 -26.14 -4.67 53.05
N GLY A 142 -25.75 -5.94 53.24
CA GLY A 142 -26.67 -7.05 53.48
C GLY A 142 -26.42 -7.87 54.75
N GLY A 143 -25.66 -7.34 55.72
CA GLY A 143 -25.17 -8.13 56.86
C GLY A 143 -25.15 -7.41 58.20
N THR A 144 -26.31 -6.97 58.69
CA THR A 144 -26.59 -6.88 60.14
C THR A 144 -28.08 -7.14 60.39
N MET A 145 -28.42 -8.40 60.66
CA MET A 145 -29.37 -8.81 61.72
C MET A 145 -28.87 -10.13 62.29
#